data_AF-I3T9P7-F1
#
_entry.id   AF-I3T9P7-F1
#
_cell.length_a   1.000
_cell.length_b   1.000
_cell.length_c   1.000
_cell.angle_alpha   90.00
_cell.angle_beta   90.00
_cell.angle_gamma   90.00
#
_symmetry.space_group_name_H-M   'P 1'
#
loop_
_entity.id
_entity.type
_entity.pdbx_description
1 polymer ?
#
loop_
_entity_poly.entity_id
_entity_poly.type
_entity_poly.pdbx_seq_one_letter_code
_entity_poly.pdbx_strand_id
1 'polypeptide(L)'
;MDGFSGNSGVIVLAATNRPDVLDSALLRPGRFDRQVTVDRPDVAGRVKILQVHSRGKALAKDVDFDKIARRTPGFTGADLQNLMNEAAILAARRDLKEISKDEIADALERIIAGPEKKNAVVSEEKKKLVAYHEAGHALVGALMPEYDPVAKISIIPRGQAGGLTFFAPSEERLESGLYSRSYLENQMAVALGGRVAEEVIFGQDNVTTGTSNDFMQVSRVARQMVERFGFSKKLDRLPLAGVVEIHSWDNRCLHKKIIPWQPLI
;
A
#
# COMPACT_ATOMS: atom_id res chain seq x y z
N MET A 1 -7.00 1.29 39.14
CA MET A 1 -6.65 2.72 38.92
C MET A 1 -7.45 3.54 39.92
N ASP A 2 -8.78 3.58 39.82
CA ASP A 2 -9.64 4.01 40.94
C ASP A 2 -9.59 2.95 42.05
N GLY A 3 -9.19 3.35 43.25
CA GLY A 3 -8.92 2.46 44.39
C GLY A 3 -7.46 2.46 44.86
N PHE A 4 -6.54 3.08 44.11
CA PHE A 4 -5.19 3.39 44.60
C PHE A 4 -5.20 4.67 45.45
N SER A 5 -5.86 4.64 46.61
CA SER A 5 -5.60 5.65 47.64
C SER A 5 -4.23 5.35 48.28
N GLY A 6 -3.15 5.89 47.71
CA GLY A 6 -1.85 5.91 48.41
C GLY A 6 -0.55 5.71 47.63
N ASN A 7 -0.53 5.55 46.30
CA ASN A 7 0.73 5.45 45.54
C ASN A 7 0.95 6.66 44.64
N SER A 8 1.45 7.75 45.23
CA SER A 8 2.00 8.90 44.50
C SER A 8 3.31 8.49 43.80
N GLY A 9 3.27 8.27 42.48
CA GLY A 9 4.48 8.05 41.67
C GLY A 9 4.42 6.93 40.62
N VAL A 10 3.33 6.17 40.53
CA VAL A 10 3.18 5.12 39.50
C VAL A 10 2.54 5.70 38.24
N ILE A 11 3.22 5.56 37.10
CA ILE A 11 2.69 5.91 35.77
C ILE A 11 2.42 4.61 35.01
N VAL A 12 1.21 4.46 34.47
CA VAL A 12 0.81 3.30 33.66
C VAL A 12 0.73 3.70 32.20
N LEU A 13 1.45 2.98 31.34
CA LEU A 13 1.45 3.14 29.90
C LEU A 13 0.89 1.88 29.24
N ALA A 14 0.08 2.04 28.21
CA ALA A 14 -0.46 0.96 27.39
C ALA A 14 -0.42 1.36 25.92
N ALA A 15 -0.31 0.37 25.03
CA ALA A 15 -0.34 0.57 23.58
C ALA A 15 -1.40 -0.35 22.94
N THR A 16 -2.17 0.16 22.00
CA THR A 16 -3.14 -0.61 21.21
C THR A 16 -3.19 -0.09 19.78
N ASN A 17 -3.38 -0.99 18.82
CA ASN A 17 -3.68 -0.64 17.42
C ASN A 17 -5.18 -0.53 17.15
N ARG A 18 -6.02 -0.81 18.17
CA ARG A 18 -7.48 -0.81 18.08
C ARG A 18 -8.08 -0.08 19.29
N PRO A 19 -8.04 1.27 19.31
CA PRO A 19 -8.68 2.03 20.38
C PRO A 19 -10.21 1.90 20.35
N ASP A 20 -10.78 1.59 19.17
CA ASP A 20 -12.21 1.41 18.92
C ASP A 20 -12.84 0.24 19.69
N VAL A 21 -12.06 -0.80 20.01
CA VAL A 21 -12.56 -1.98 20.76
C VAL A 21 -12.34 -1.89 22.25
N LEU A 22 -11.66 -0.84 22.73
CA LEU A 22 -11.42 -0.68 24.16
C LEU A 22 -12.73 -0.32 24.86
N ASP A 23 -12.94 -0.92 26.03
CA ASP A 23 -14.06 -0.55 26.88
C ASP A 23 -13.95 0.93 27.26
N SER A 24 -15.01 1.69 26.99
CA SER A 24 -15.14 3.11 27.35
C SER A 24 -14.84 3.38 28.84
N ALA A 25 -15.06 2.39 29.71
CA ALA A 25 -14.74 2.49 31.14
C ALA A 25 -13.24 2.64 31.41
N LEU A 26 -12.36 2.16 30.54
CA LEU A 26 -10.90 2.32 30.66
C LEU A 26 -10.44 3.74 30.28
N LEU A 27 -11.19 4.42 29.42
CA LEU A 27 -10.87 5.74 28.88
C LEU A 27 -11.42 6.89 29.75
N ARG A 28 -12.09 6.58 30.86
CA ARG A 28 -12.64 7.59 31.78
C ARG A 28 -11.52 8.32 32.55
N PRO A 29 -11.74 9.59 32.94
CA PRO A 29 -10.82 10.33 33.81
C PRO A 29 -10.37 9.54 35.03
N GLY A 30 -9.08 9.59 35.37
CA GLY A 30 -8.48 8.81 36.46
C GLY A 30 -7.96 7.43 36.07
N ARG A 31 -8.08 7.05 34.78
CA ARG A 31 -7.59 5.78 34.22
C ARG A 31 -6.63 6.00 33.05
N PHE A 32 -7.01 5.63 31.83
CA PHE A 32 -6.31 6.00 30.61
C PHE A 32 -6.95 7.27 30.02
N ASP A 33 -6.82 8.37 30.75
CA ASP A 33 -7.42 9.66 30.40
C ASP A 33 -6.59 10.49 29.42
N ARG A 34 -5.33 10.09 29.19
CA ARG A 34 -4.44 10.64 28.16
C ARG A 34 -4.19 9.62 27.07
N GLN A 35 -4.49 10.03 25.84
CA GLN A 35 -4.18 9.27 24.64
C GLN A 35 -3.17 10.05 23.81
N VAL A 36 -2.13 9.37 23.37
CA VAL A 36 -1.12 9.91 22.47
C VAL A 36 -1.10 9.02 21.24
N THR A 37 -1.56 9.55 20.11
CA THR A 37 -1.49 8.85 18.84
C THR A 37 -0.05 8.86 18.34
N VAL A 38 0.46 7.68 17.96
CA VAL A 38 1.76 7.54 17.32
C VAL A 38 1.51 7.19 15.85
N ASP A 39 1.61 8.21 15.00
CA ASP A 39 1.42 8.07 13.57
C ASP A 39 2.62 7.41 12.90
N ARG A 40 2.43 7.02 11.63
CA ARG A 40 3.53 6.50 10.80
C ARG A 40 4.60 7.58 10.61
N PRO A 41 5.89 7.21 10.54
CA PRO A 41 6.95 8.17 10.34
C PRO A 41 6.89 8.80 8.95
N ASP A 42 7.08 10.12 8.91
CA ASP A 42 7.42 10.88 7.71
C ASP A 42 8.84 10.52 7.22
N VAL A 43 9.29 11.13 6.12
CA VAL A 43 10.62 10.86 5.54
C VAL A 43 11.74 11.08 6.56
N ALA A 44 11.71 12.22 7.24
CA ALA A 44 12.73 12.58 8.21
C ALA A 44 12.74 11.60 9.41
N GLY A 45 11.56 11.17 9.85
CA GLY A 45 11.37 10.11 10.83
C GLY A 45 11.95 8.79 10.36
N ARG A 46 11.66 8.37 9.12
CA ARG A 46 12.22 7.14 8.54
C ARG A 46 13.75 7.19 8.44
N VAL A 47 14.34 8.33 8.07
CA VAL A 47 15.80 8.53 8.09
C VAL A 47 16.36 8.32 9.49
N LYS A 48 15.77 8.93 10.52
CA LYS A 48 16.21 8.77 11.92
C LYS A 48 16.08 7.33 12.39
N ILE A 49 15.00 6.66 12.04
CA ILE A 49 14.77 5.24 12.39
C ILE A 49 15.82 4.35 11.71
N LEU A 50 16.09 4.57 10.42
CA LEU A 50 17.14 3.85 9.68
C LEU A 50 18.51 4.06 10.33
N GLN A 51 18.85 5.29 10.73
CA GLN A 51 20.09 5.59 11.45
C GLN A 51 20.20 4.81 12.76
N VAL A 52 19.10 4.71 13.53
CA VAL A 52 19.06 3.93 14.78
C VAL A 52 19.29 2.45 14.50
N HIS A 53 18.55 1.86 13.53
CA HIS A 53 18.66 0.44 13.21
C HIS A 53 19.92 0.06 12.42
N SER A 54 20.67 1.06 11.95
CA SER A 54 21.99 0.89 11.34
C SER A 54 23.13 0.85 12.34
N ARG A 55 22.90 1.25 13.60
CA ARG A 55 23.93 1.18 14.65
C ARG A 55 24.41 -0.26 14.83
N GLY A 56 25.73 -0.46 14.83
CA GLY A 56 26.36 -1.77 14.94
C GLY A 56 26.39 -2.60 13.66
N LYS A 57 25.93 -2.07 12.51
CA LYS A 57 26.08 -2.71 11.20
C LYS A 57 27.21 -2.05 10.42
N ALA A 58 28.04 -2.86 9.77
CA ALA A 58 29.05 -2.36 8.84
C ALA A 58 28.36 -1.94 7.54
N LEU A 59 28.26 -0.63 7.29
CA LEU A 59 27.65 -0.07 6.09
C LEU A 59 28.73 0.43 5.13
N ALA A 60 28.53 0.19 3.85
CA ALA A 60 29.36 0.78 2.82
C ALA A 60 29.10 2.29 2.71
N LYS A 61 30.07 3.03 2.16
CA LYS A 61 30.02 4.50 2.03
C LYS A 61 28.94 5.00 1.08
N ASP A 62 28.38 4.13 0.24
CA ASP A 62 27.37 4.47 -0.76
C ASP A 62 25.92 4.34 -0.25
N VAL A 63 25.74 3.99 1.02
CA VAL A 63 24.42 3.90 1.66
C VAL A 63 23.88 5.31 1.97
N ASP A 64 22.77 5.65 1.33
CA ASP A 64 22.07 6.93 1.48
C ASP A 64 20.68 6.71 2.09
N PHE A 65 20.54 7.08 3.37
CA PHE A 65 19.29 6.90 4.10
C PHE A 65 18.14 7.77 3.59
N ASP A 66 18.42 8.93 2.99
CA ASP A 66 17.36 9.77 2.42
C ASP A 66 16.71 9.07 1.22
N LYS A 67 17.54 8.51 0.33
CA LYS A 67 17.05 7.70 -0.80
C LYS A 67 16.29 6.46 -0.37
N ILE A 68 16.74 5.79 0.69
CA ILE A 68 16.05 4.60 1.22
C ILE A 68 14.71 5.01 1.85
N ALA A 69 14.67 6.09 2.63
CA ALA A 69 13.44 6.61 3.24
C ALA A 69 12.39 6.99 2.19
N ARG A 70 12.79 7.59 1.06
CA ARG A 70 11.88 7.93 -0.05
C ARG A 70 11.33 6.72 -0.78
N ARG A 71 12.07 5.61 -0.80
CA ARG A 71 11.66 4.33 -1.40
C ARG A 71 10.86 3.44 -0.45
N THR A 72 10.62 3.87 0.79
CA THR A 72 9.91 3.11 1.82
C THR A 72 8.66 3.84 2.33
N PRO A 73 7.80 4.40 1.45
CA PRO A 73 6.61 5.08 1.91
C PRO A 73 5.68 4.13 2.69
N GLY A 74 5.12 4.64 3.80
CA GLY A 74 4.21 3.90 4.66
C GLY A 74 4.86 2.84 5.55
N PHE A 75 6.19 2.66 5.48
CA PHE A 75 6.92 1.75 6.36
C PHE A 75 6.86 2.24 7.81
N THR A 76 6.59 1.32 8.73
CA THR A 76 6.66 1.55 10.17
C THR A 76 8.10 1.40 10.67
N GLY A 77 8.33 1.73 11.95
CA GLY A 77 9.64 1.49 12.57
C GLY A 77 10.07 0.03 12.53
N ALA A 78 9.12 -0.90 12.72
CA ALA A 78 9.37 -2.33 12.63
C ALA A 78 9.72 -2.77 11.20
N ASP A 79 9.07 -2.19 10.18
CA ASP A 79 9.37 -2.51 8.78
C ASP A 79 10.77 -2.06 8.38
N LEU A 80 11.20 -0.87 8.83
CA LEU A 80 12.55 -0.35 8.59
C LEU A 80 13.63 -1.14 9.35
N GLN A 81 13.33 -1.57 10.58
CA GLN A 81 14.20 -2.48 11.31
C GLN A 81 14.36 -3.79 10.54
N ASN A 82 13.26 -4.37 10.07
CA ASN A 82 13.28 -5.61 9.30
C ASN A 82 14.06 -5.45 7.98
N LEU A 83 13.89 -4.32 7.29
CA LEU A 83 14.66 -3.98 6.09
C LEU A 83 16.17 -4.02 6.35
N MET A 84 16.64 -3.34 7.39
CA MET A 84 18.07 -3.32 7.72
C MET A 84 18.58 -4.69 8.18
N ASN A 85 17.73 -5.53 8.78
CA ASN A 85 18.08 -6.89 9.17
C ASN A 85 18.19 -7.82 7.95
N GLU A 86 17.22 -7.79 7.04
CA GLU A 86 17.26 -8.56 5.79
C GLU A 86 18.46 -8.16 4.92
N ALA A 87 18.79 -6.87 4.85
CA ALA A 87 19.99 -6.40 4.15
C ALA A 87 21.27 -6.97 4.76
N ALA A 88 21.37 -7.04 6.09
CA ALA A 88 22.51 -7.65 6.79
C ALA A 88 22.61 -9.16 6.53
N ILE A 89 21.48 -9.87 6.54
CA ILE A 89 21.41 -11.31 6.22
C ILE A 89 21.85 -11.56 4.77
N LEU A 90 21.44 -10.70 3.83
CA LEU A 90 21.86 -10.80 2.43
C LEU A 90 23.37 -10.56 2.27
N ALA A 91 23.92 -9.54 2.93
CA ALA A 91 25.36 -9.30 2.94
C ALA A 91 26.14 -10.51 3.47
N ALA A 92 25.70 -11.06 4.62
CA ALA A 92 26.31 -12.24 5.22
C ALA A 92 26.22 -13.48 4.31
N ARG A 93 25.08 -13.70 3.65
CA ARG A 93 24.90 -14.81 2.69
C ARG A 93 25.76 -14.68 1.43
N ARG A 94 26.23 -13.48 1.12
CA ARG A 94 27.11 -13.16 -0.02
C ARG A 94 28.58 -13.09 0.41
N ASP A 95 28.89 -13.45 1.65
CA ASP A 95 30.23 -13.33 2.26
C ASP A 95 30.81 -11.90 2.16
N LEU A 96 29.94 -10.89 2.21
CA LEU A 96 30.32 -9.48 2.19
C LEU A 96 30.63 -8.97 3.60
N LYS A 97 31.61 -8.07 3.70
CA LYS A 97 32.00 -7.44 4.97
C LYS A 97 31.15 -6.24 5.36
N GLU A 98 30.51 -5.61 4.37
CA GLU A 98 29.72 -4.39 4.53
C GLU A 98 28.39 -4.55 3.78
N ILE A 99 27.35 -3.89 4.28
CA ILE A 99 26.04 -3.80 3.62
C ILE A 99 26.08 -2.61 2.68
N SER A 100 25.92 -2.84 1.38
CA SER A 100 25.86 -1.80 0.36
C SER A 100 24.42 -1.41 0.02
N LYS A 101 24.27 -0.41 -0.86
CA LYS A 101 22.97 -0.05 -1.43
C LYS A 101 22.26 -1.23 -2.12
N ASP A 102 23.01 -2.19 -2.65
CA ASP A 102 22.46 -3.29 -3.45
C ASP A 102 21.76 -4.32 -2.53
N GLU A 103 22.36 -4.66 -1.39
CA GLU A 103 21.72 -5.53 -0.39
C GLU A 103 20.45 -4.89 0.18
N ILE A 104 20.45 -3.57 0.39
CA ILE A 104 19.27 -2.85 0.88
C ILE A 104 18.18 -2.84 -0.19
N ALA A 105 18.53 -2.62 -1.46
CA ALA A 105 17.57 -2.65 -2.57
C ALA A 105 16.96 -4.06 -2.72
N ASP A 106 17.77 -5.11 -2.64
CA ASP A 106 17.30 -6.50 -2.72
C ASP A 106 16.43 -6.88 -1.51
N ALA A 107 16.79 -6.42 -0.31
CA ALA A 107 15.99 -6.61 0.89
C ALA A 107 14.63 -5.91 0.77
N LEU A 108 14.60 -4.69 0.25
CA LEU A 108 13.37 -3.94 0.01
C LEU A 108 12.46 -4.68 -0.97
N GLU A 109 13.00 -5.16 -2.09
CA GLU A 109 12.25 -5.95 -3.06
C GLU A 109 11.72 -7.25 -2.44
N ARG A 110 12.53 -7.91 -1.61
CA ARG A 110 12.11 -9.13 -0.92
C ARG A 110 10.97 -8.89 0.07
N ILE A 111 10.96 -7.75 0.76
CA ILE A 111 9.89 -7.40 1.71
C ILE A 111 8.58 -7.10 0.95
N ILE A 112 8.66 -6.37 -0.17
CA ILE A 112 7.49 -5.96 -0.96
C ILE A 112 6.92 -7.14 -1.77
N ALA A 113 7.78 -7.89 -2.45
CA ALA A 113 7.39 -8.88 -3.45
C ALA A 113 7.59 -10.33 -3.02
N GLY A 114 8.25 -10.56 -1.89
CA GLY A 114 8.70 -11.88 -1.48
C GLY A 114 10.03 -12.33 -2.11
N PRO A 115 10.51 -13.52 -1.73
CA PRO A 115 11.81 -14.02 -2.19
C PRO A 115 11.81 -14.33 -3.70
N GLU A 116 12.96 -14.13 -4.32
CA GLU A 116 13.22 -14.53 -5.70
C GLU A 116 13.15 -16.04 -5.88
N LYS A 117 12.50 -16.50 -6.95
CA LYS A 117 12.46 -17.91 -7.32
C LYS A 117 13.63 -18.27 -8.24
N LYS A 118 14.83 -18.43 -7.66
CA LYS A 118 16.07 -18.74 -8.40
C LYS A 118 16.02 -20.01 -9.26
N ASN A 119 15.21 -21.00 -8.86
CA ASN A 119 15.05 -22.28 -9.56
C ASN A 119 13.77 -22.36 -10.40
N ALA A 120 13.09 -21.24 -10.65
CA ALA A 120 11.93 -21.25 -11.54
C ALA A 120 12.42 -21.52 -12.97
N VAL A 121 12.14 -22.70 -13.48
CA VAL A 121 12.25 -22.99 -14.92
C VAL A 121 11.12 -22.23 -15.61
N VAL A 122 11.46 -21.09 -16.20
CA VAL A 122 10.52 -20.26 -16.98
C VAL A 122 10.82 -20.48 -18.45
N SER A 123 9.85 -21.03 -19.20
CA SER A 123 9.97 -21.16 -20.65
C SER A 123 10.12 -19.79 -21.32
N GLU A 124 10.78 -19.73 -22.47
CA GLU A 124 10.96 -18.46 -23.21
C GLU A 124 9.61 -17.83 -23.60
N GLU A 125 8.61 -18.64 -23.93
CA GLU A 125 7.24 -18.17 -24.17
C GLU A 125 6.65 -17.50 -22.94
N LYS A 126 6.80 -18.11 -21.75
CA LYS A 126 6.33 -17.53 -20.49
C LYS A 126 7.09 -16.26 -20.13
N LYS A 127 8.41 -16.21 -20.34
CA LYS A 127 9.19 -14.99 -20.14
C LYS A 127 8.72 -13.86 -21.05
N LYS A 128 8.47 -14.16 -22.33
CA LYS A 128 7.97 -13.21 -23.32
C LYS A 128 6.59 -12.68 -22.90
N LEU A 129 5.70 -13.57 -22.47
CA LEU A 129 4.36 -13.20 -21.99
C LEU A 129 4.44 -12.23 -20.80
N VAL A 130 5.21 -12.57 -19.78
CA VAL A 130 5.43 -11.71 -18.61
C VAL A 130 6.08 -10.38 -19.02
N ALA A 131 7.04 -10.39 -19.94
CA ALA A 131 7.69 -9.17 -20.40
C ALA A 131 6.71 -8.20 -21.06
N TYR A 132 5.82 -8.69 -21.93
CA TYR A 132 4.78 -7.85 -22.54
C TYR A 132 3.75 -7.37 -21.51
N HIS A 133 3.38 -8.23 -20.57
CA HIS A 133 2.46 -7.87 -19.48
C HIS A 133 3.02 -6.72 -18.63
N GLU A 134 4.24 -6.85 -18.12
CA GLU A 134 4.88 -5.78 -17.33
C GLU A 134 5.15 -4.52 -18.16
N ALA A 135 5.53 -4.68 -19.43
CA ALA A 135 5.68 -3.54 -20.34
C ALA A 135 4.34 -2.80 -20.55
N GLY A 136 3.21 -3.52 -20.56
CA GLY A 136 1.87 -2.94 -20.62
C GLY A 136 1.57 -2.03 -19.44
N HIS A 137 1.80 -2.50 -18.21
CA HIS A 137 1.66 -1.68 -17.01
C HIS A 137 2.56 -0.45 -17.05
N ALA A 138 3.84 -0.64 -17.39
CA ALA A 138 4.82 0.43 -17.40
C ALA A 138 4.51 1.49 -18.47
N LEU A 139 4.13 1.06 -19.68
CA LEU A 139 3.82 1.96 -20.79
C LEU A 139 2.58 2.79 -20.48
N VAL A 140 1.50 2.15 -20.03
CA VAL A 140 0.28 2.88 -19.65
C VAL A 140 0.59 3.83 -18.50
N GLY A 141 1.31 3.38 -17.47
CA GLY A 141 1.68 4.23 -16.33
C GLY A 141 2.55 5.43 -16.70
N ALA A 142 3.48 5.27 -17.64
CA ALA A 142 4.31 6.37 -18.13
C ALA A 142 3.53 7.38 -18.99
N LEU A 143 2.44 6.96 -19.62
CA LEU A 143 1.59 7.82 -20.47
C LEU A 143 0.43 8.47 -19.71
N MET A 144 0.02 7.92 -18.56
CA MET A 144 -1.08 8.47 -17.77
C MET A 144 -0.66 9.77 -17.06
N PRO A 145 -1.36 10.89 -17.28
CA PRO A 145 -1.07 12.13 -16.58
C PRO A 145 -1.38 11.99 -15.08
N GLU A 146 -0.67 12.74 -14.23
CA GLU A 146 -0.91 12.76 -12.78
C GLU A 146 -0.80 11.40 -12.06
N TYR A 147 -0.27 10.36 -12.71
CA TYR A 147 -0.02 9.05 -12.11
C TYR A 147 1.41 8.92 -11.58
N ASP A 148 1.68 7.86 -10.83
CA ASP A 148 2.99 7.63 -10.24
C ASP A 148 4.01 7.23 -11.32
N PRO A 149 5.24 7.78 -11.31
CA PRO A 149 6.28 7.42 -12.26
C PRO A 149 6.76 5.98 -12.08
N VAL A 150 7.12 5.33 -13.18
CA VAL A 150 7.74 3.99 -13.18
C VAL A 150 9.14 4.07 -12.59
N ALA A 151 9.38 3.31 -11.52
CA ALA A 151 10.65 3.25 -10.82
C ALA A 151 11.53 2.09 -11.30
N LYS A 152 10.94 0.92 -11.54
CA LYS A 152 11.64 -0.29 -11.99
C LYS A 152 10.67 -1.27 -12.64
N ILE A 153 11.14 -1.99 -13.65
CA ILE A 153 10.42 -3.09 -14.28
C ILE A 153 11.27 -4.35 -14.11
N SER A 154 10.66 -5.47 -13.72
CA SER A 154 11.36 -6.74 -13.57
C SER A 154 10.48 -7.90 -14.02
N ILE A 155 11.06 -8.80 -14.82
CA ILE A 155 10.44 -10.07 -15.22
C ILE A 155 10.96 -11.25 -14.38
N ILE A 156 11.66 -10.94 -13.28
CA ILE A 156 12.21 -11.96 -12.38
C ILE A 156 11.10 -12.40 -11.43
N PRO A 157 10.74 -13.69 -11.41
CA PRO A 157 9.65 -14.17 -10.58
C PRO A 157 9.97 -14.04 -9.09
N ARG A 158 9.09 -13.38 -8.34
CA ARG A 158 9.21 -13.17 -6.89
C ARG A 158 7.90 -13.55 -6.20
N GLY A 159 7.98 -14.28 -5.09
CA GLY A 159 6.80 -14.70 -4.34
C GLY A 159 5.76 -15.40 -5.23
N GLN A 160 4.54 -14.85 -5.31
CA GLN A 160 3.49 -15.35 -6.20
C GLN A 160 3.47 -14.67 -7.59
N ALA A 161 4.23 -13.59 -7.78
CA ALA A 161 4.26 -12.80 -9.02
C ALA A 161 5.24 -13.38 -10.06
N GLY A 162 4.84 -13.32 -11.33
CA GLY A 162 5.68 -13.72 -12.48
C GLY A 162 6.62 -12.61 -12.95
N GLY A 163 6.20 -11.36 -12.80
CA GLY A 163 6.95 -10.13 -13.02
C GLY A 163 6.33 -9.03 -12.17
N LEU A 164 6.99 -7.87 -12.10
CA LEU A 164 6.56 -6.72 -11.31
C LEU A 164 6.97 -5.40 -11.96
N THR A 165 6.03 -4.46 -11.97
CA THR A 165 6.25 -3.06 -12.30
C THR A 165 6.12 -2.22 -11.03
N PHE A 166 7.20 -1.57 -10.63
CA PHE A 166 7.26 -0.73 -9.44
C PHE A 166 7.01 0.73 -9.83
N PHE A 167 6.08 1.36 -9.13
CA PHE A 167 5.78 2.79 -9.23
C PHE A 167 6.31 3.53 -8.01
N ALA A 168 6.71 4.79 -8.17
CA ALA A 168 7.19 5.65 -7.10
C ALA A 168 6.14 6.73 -6.76
N PRO A 169 5.19 6.46 -5.84
CA PRO A 169 4.19 7.43 -5.42
C PRO A 169 4.80 8.67 -4.77
N SER A 170 4.15 9.83 -4.98
CA SER A 170 4.52 11.07 -4.29
C SER A 170 4.19 10.99 -2.80
N GLU A 171 5.09 11.51 -1.96
CA GLU A 171 4.92 11.52 -0.50
C GLU A 171 3.69 12.29 -0.05
N GLU A 172 3.44 13.46 -0.64
CA GLU A 172 2.25 14.28 -0.37
C GLU A 172 0.94 13.50 -0.55
N ARG A 173 0.84 12.70 -1.61
CA ARG A 173 -0.33 11.88 -1.91
C ARG A 173 -0.51 10.75 -0.88
N LEU A 174 0.59 10.14 -0.46
CA LEU A 174 0.56 9.07 0.54
C LEU A 174 0.21 9.59 1.93
N GLU A 175 0.72 10.77 2.29
CA GLU A 175 0.48 11.42 3.59
C GLU A 175 -0.93 12.00 3.69
N SER A 176 -1.38 12.71 2.65
CA SER A 176 -2.73 13.28 2.62
C SER A 176 -3.82 12.20 2.51
N GLY A 177 -3.50 11.07 1.85
CA GLY A 177 -4.50 10.06 1.50
C GLY A 177 -5.57 10.57 0.54
N LEU A 178 -5.35 11.73 -0.08
CA LEU A 178 -6.29 12.39 -0.98
C LEU A 178 -5.98 11.97 -2.42
N TYR A 179 -6.96 11.35 -3.06
CA TYR A 179 -6.86 10.88 -4.43
C TYR A 179 -7.92 11.53 -5.30
N SER A 180 -7.50 12.15 -6.40
CA SER A 180 -8.42 12.69 -7.39
C SER A 180 -9.13 11.56 -8.13
N ARG A 181 -10.30 11.87 -8.69
CA ARG A 181 -10.99 10.95 -9.60
C ARG A 181 -10.08 10.51 -10.76
N SER A 182 -9.35 11.46 -11.35
CA SER A 182 -8.42 11.19 -12.45
C SER A 182 -7.33 10.20 -12.04
N TYR A 183 -6.76 10.35 -10.85
CA TYR A 183 -5.75 9.42 -10.35
C TYR A 183 -6.29 8.01 -10.21
N LEU A 184 -7.49 7.83 -9.65
CA LEU A 184 -8.11 6.51 -9.50
C LEU A 184 -8.49 5.89 -10.85
N GLU A 185 -8.95 6.69 -11.81
CA GLU A 185 -9.19 6.25 -13.18
C GLU A 185 -7.88 5.80 -13.86
N ASN A 186 -6.81 6.56 -13.69
CA ASN A 186 -5.48 6.21 -14.19
C ASN A 186 -4.91 4.96 -13.51
N GLN A 187 -5.14 4.78 -12.21
CA GLN A 187 -4.77 3.56 -11.48
C GLN A 187 -5.45 2.33 -12.08
N MET A 188 -6.74 2.43 -12.42
CA MET A 188 -7.46 1.34 -13.08
C MET A 188 -6.94 1.09 -14.51
N ALA A 189 -6.66 2.16 -15.27
CA ALA A 189 -6.09 2.03 -16.61
C ALA A 189 -4.73 1.31 -16.58
N VAL A 190 -3.85 1.66 -15.63
CA VAL A 190 -2.54 1.02 -15.45
C VAL A 190 -2.71 -0.45 -15.08
N ALA A 191 -3.61 -0.78 -14.16
CA ALA A 191 -3.89 -2.17 -13.81
C ALA A 191 -4.38 -3.00 -15.02
N LEU A 192 -5.15 -2.40 -15.94
CA LEU A 192 -5.57 -3.08 -17.17
C LEU A 192 -4.48 -3.13 -18.24
N GLY A 193 -3.39 -2.38 -18.10
CA GLY A 193 -2.33 -2.26 -19.10
C GLY A 193 -1.67 -3.59 -19.46
N GLY A 194 -1.39 -4.45 -18.47
CA GLY A 194 -0.81 -5.77 -18.70
C GLY A 194 -1.74 -6.68 -19.50
N ARG A 195 -3.04 -6.67 -19.17
CA ARG A 195 -4.07 -7.43 -19.90
C ARG A 195 -4.22 -6.97 -21.34
N VAL A 196 -4.25 -5.65 -21.59
CA VAL A 196 -4.35 -5.09 -22.94
C VAL A 196 -3.12 -5.43 -23.76
N ALA A 197 -1.92 -5.38 -23.17
CA ALA A 197 -0.69 -5.76 -23.85
C ALA A 197 -0.69 -7.25 -24.25
N GLU A 198 -1.18 -8.14 -23.38
CA GLU A 198 -1.36 -9.56 -23.72
C GLU A 198 -2.30 -9.74 -24.92
N GLU A 199 -3.46 -9.08 -24.88
CA GLU A 199 -4.49 -9.20 -25.93
C GLU A 199 -3.99 -8.69 -27.28
N VAL A 200 -3.29 -7.55 -27.31
CA VAL A 200 -2.76 -6.95 -28.54
C VAL A 200 -1.69 -7.82 -29.18
N ILE A 201 -0.83 -8.46 -28.38
CA ILE A 201 0.35 -9.18 -28.89
C ILE A 201 0.05 -10.66 -29.15
N PHE A 202 -0.76 -11.30 -28.30
CA PHE A 202 -1.03 -12.74 -28.36
C PHE A 202 -2.46 -13.07 -28.85
N GLY A 203 -3.34 -12.08 -28.95
CA GLY A 203 -4.75 -12.26 -29.34
C GLY A 203 -5.67 -12.65 -28.18
N GLN A 204 -6.98 -12.50 -28.39
CA GLN A 204 -8.00 -12.70 -27.36
C GLN A 204 -8.06 -14.11 -26.78
N ASP A 205 -7.73 -15.14 -27.56
CA ASP A 205 -7.79 -16.53 -27.10
C ASP A 205 -6.58 -16.94 -26.25
N ASN A 206 -5.49 -16.16 -26.27
CA ASN A 206 -4.22 -16.49 -25.60
C ASN A 206 -3.95 -15.62 -24.36
N VAL A 207 -4.92 -14.82 -23.97
CA VAL A 207 -4.88 -14.03 -22.73
C VAL A 207 -4.92 -14.94 -21.50
N THR A 208 -4.13 -14.62 -20.48
CA THR A 208 -3.92 -15.54 -19.35
C THR A 208 -4.79 -15.24 -18.14
N THR A 209 -4.79 -16.17 -17.18
CA THR A 209 -5.37 -15.96 -15.83
C THR A 209 -4.43 -15.20 -14.89
N GLY A 210 -3.22 -14.84 -15.36
CA GLY A 210 -2.21 -14.10 -14.58
C GLY A 210 -2.68 -12.70 -14.16
N THR A 211 -3.65 -12.13 -14.87
CA THR A 211 -4.19 -10.78 -14.64
C THR A 211 -5.29 -10.72 -13.56
N SER A 212 -5.54 -11.82 -12.84
CA SER A 212 -6.62 -11.90 -11.84
C SER A 212 -6.48 -10.88 -10.72
N ASN A 213 -5.25 -10.63 -10.25
CA ASN A 213 -4.97 -9.64 -9.23
C ASN A 213 -5.26 -8.21 -9.72
N ASP A 214 -4.98 -7.92 -10.99
CA ASP A 214 -5.22 -6.61 -11.60
C ASP A 214 -6.72 -6.34 -11.70
N PHE A 215 -7.51 -7.34 -12.12
CA PHE A 215 -8.96 -7.24 -12.14
C PHE A 215 -9.56 -7.04 -10.74
N MET A 216 -9.01 -7.72 -9.73
CA MET A 216 -9.42 -7.49 -8.33
C MET A 216 -9.11 -6.05 -7.90
N GLN A 217 -7.95 -5.51 -8.28
CA GLN A 217 -7.58 -4.13 -7.99
C GLN A 217 -8.54 -3.14 -8.65
N VAL A 218 -8.81 -3.30 -9.96
CA VAL A 218 -9.76 -2.47 -10.71
C VAL A 218 -11.14 -2.52 -10.07
N SER A 219 -11.64 -3.72 -9.78
CA SER A 219 -12.95 -3.91 -9.18
C SER A 219 -13.06 -3.22 -7.81
N ARG A 220 -12.01 -3.34 -6.98
CA ARG A 220 -11.94 -2.68 -5.67
C ARG A 220 -11.96 -1.17 -5.80
N VAL A 221 -11.13 -0.59 -6.68
CA VAL A 221 -11.05 0.85 -6.89
C VAL A 221 -12.37 1.39 -7.43
N ALA A 222 -12.93 0.77 -8.46
CA ALA A 222 -14.23 1.14 -9.02
C ALA A 222 -15.34 1.12 -7.96
N ARG A 223 -15.37 0.07 -7.12
CA ARG A 223 -16.33 -0.04 -6.03
C ARG A 223 -16.15 1.07 -5.00
N GLN A 224 -14.93 1.40 -4.60
CA GLN A 224 -14.65 2.51 -3.68
C GLN A 224 -15.05 3.87 -4.26
N MET A 225 -14.75 4.10 -5.55
CA MET A 225 -15.14 5.32 -6.26
C MET A 225 -16.66 5.54 -6.22
N VAL A 226 -17.44 4.47 -6.36
CA VAL A 226 -18.90 4.53 -6.35
C VAL A 226 -19.46 4.58 -4.93
N GLU A 227 -19.09 3.63 -4.07
CA GLU A 227 -19.72 3.42 -2.77
C GLU A 227 -19.24 4.38 -1.69
N ARG A 228 -17.99 4.86 -1.76
CA ARG A 228 -17.36 5.65 -0.69
C ARG A 228 -17.05 7.08 -1.12
N PHE A 229 -16.61 7.28 -2.36
CA PHE A 229 -16.13 8.59 -2.82
C PHE A 229 -17.17 9.39 -3.62
N GLY A 230 -18.33 8.80 -3.93
CA GLY A 230 -19.41 9.50 -4.62
C GLY A 230 -19.06 9.96 -6.04
N PHE A 231 -18.16 9.25 -6.74
CA PHE A 231 -17.74 9.58 -8.10
C PHE A 231 -18.68 9.07 -9.21
N SER A 232 -19.77 8.38 -8.84
CA SER A 232 -20.83 8.03 -9.77
C SER A 232 -21.68 9.25 -10.12
N LYS A 233 -22.02 9.41 -11.41
CA LYS A 233 -22.98 10.43 -11.87
C LYS A 233 -24.45 9.97 -11.77
N LYS A 234 -24.67 8.65 -11.69
CA LYS A 234 -26.01 8.03 -11.69
C LYS A 234 -26.56 7.81 -10.29
N LEU A 235 -25.67 7.59 -9.33
CA LEU A 235 -26.01 7.59 -7.91
C LEU A 235 -25.81 9.03 -7.43
N ASP A 236 -26.73 9.54 -6.61
CA ASP A 236 -26.49 10.80 -5.91
C ASP A 236 -25.13 10.72 -5.17
N ARG A 237 -24.48 11.86 -4.94
CA ARG A 237 -23.13 11.97 -4.35
C ARG A 237 -23.02 11.45 -2.90
N LEU A 238 -24.00 10.67 -2.45
CA LEU A 238 -24.06 10.06 -1.14
C LEU A 238 -23.30 8.72 -1.17
N PRO A 239 -22.41 8.48 -0.19
CA PRO A 239 -21.78 7.18 -0.04
C PRO A 239 -22.84 6.11 0.27
N LEU A 240 -22.82 5.02 -0.48
CA LEU A 240 -23.68 3.85 -0.23
C LEU A 240 -23.18 3.04 0.97
N ALA A 241 -21.88 3.12 1.28
CA ALA A 241 -21.23 2.40 2.36
C ALA A 241 -20.99 3.34 3.56
N GLY A 242 -22.06 3.62 4.29
CA GLY A 242 -22.06 4.28 5.58
C GLY A 242 -23.47 4.21 6.15
N VAL A 243 -23.62 3.75 7.39
CA VAL A 243 -24.89 3.91 8.11
C VAL A 243 -25.14 5.41 8.18
N VAL A 244 -26.05 5.89 7.35
CA VAL A 244 -26.63 7.21 7.54
C VAL A 244 -27.52 7.07 8.77
N GLU A 245 -26.94 7.21 9.97
CA GLU A 245 -27.73 7.59 11.14
C GLU A 245 -28.22 9.00 10.86
N ILE A 246 -29.40 9.08 10.23
CA ILE A 246 -30.15 10.31 10.11
C ILE A 246 -30.62 10.65 11.52
N HIS A 247 -29.75 11.28 12.32
CA HIS A 247 -30.16 11.95 13.54
C HIS A 247 -30.98 13.18 13.13
N SER A 248 -32.29 12.95 13.02
CA SER A 248 -33.40 13.92 13.09
C SER A 248 -33.09 15.32 12.55
N TRP A 249 -33.51 15.61 11.32
CA TRP A 249 -33.74 17.00 10.89
C TRP A 249 -35.01 17.13 10.04
N ASP A 250 -35.91 17.95 10.59
CA ASP A 250 -37.15 18.59 10.10
C ASP A 250 -38.02 17.90 9.03
N ASN A 251 -39.29 17.72 9.41
CA ASN A 251 -40.33 16.91 8.78
C ASN A 251 -41.07 17.64 7.63
N ARG A 252 -40.40 18.47 6.83
CA ARG A 252 -41.10 19.38 5.89
C ARG A 252 -40.67 19.38 4.43
N CYS A 253 -39.68 18.62 4.00
CA CYS A 253 -39.34 18.55 2.58
C CYS A 253 -38.99 17.13 2.13
N LEU A 254 -39.95 16.44 1.52
CA LEU A 254 -39.86 15.90 0.15
C LEU A 254 -40.91 14.82 -0.08
N HIS A 255 -41.84 15.13 -0.99
CA HIS A 255 -42.80 14.19 -1.54
C HIS A 255 -42.05 13.11 -2.36
N LYS A 256 -42.24 11.85 -1.93
CA LYS A 256 -42.37 10.62 -2.71
C LYS A 256 -41.83 10.62 -4.15
N LYS A 257 -40.83 9.76 -4.40
CA LYS A 257 -40.88 8.73 -5.46
C LYS A 257 -40.00 7.55 -5.04
N ILE A 258 -40.64 6.48 -4.57
CA ILE A 258 -40.05 5.16 -4.42
C ILE A 258 -39.83 4.62 -5.84
N ILE A 259 -38.58 4.39 -6.23
CA ILE A 259 -38.26 3.67 -7.47
C ILE A 259 -38.08 2.19 -7.09
N PRO A 260 -38.87 1.26 -7.63
CA PRO A 260 -38.72 -0.16 -7.31
C PRO A 260 -37.43 -0.72 -7.92
N TRP A 261 -36.71 -1.49 -7.11
CA TRP A 261 -35.59 -2.33 -7.54
C TRP A 261 -36.04 -3.31 -8.63
N GLN A 262 -35.41 -3.28 -9.81
CA GLN A 262 -35.44 -4.39 -10.76
C GLN A 262 -34.04 -5.04 -10.83
N PRO A 263 -33.95 -6.37 -10.75
CA PRO A 263 -32.67 -7.08 -10.83
C PRO A 263 -32.20 -7.13 -12.29
N LEU A 264 -30.97 -6.71 -12.54
CA LEU A 264 -30.30 -6.93 -13.82
C LEU A 264 -29.78 -8.37 -13.84
N ILE A 265 -30.35 -9.17 -14.74
CA ILE A 265 -29.75 -10.39 -15.31
C ILE A 265 -28.63 -9.96 -16.25
#